data_AF-A0A366W7X8-F1
#
_entry.id   AF-A0A366W7X8-F1
#
_cell.length_a   1.000
_cell.length_b   1.000
_cell.length_c   1.000
_cell.angle_alpha   90.00
_cell.angle_beta   90.00
_cell.angle_gamma   90.00
#
_symmetry.space_group_name_H-M   'P 1'
#
loop_
_entity.id
_entity.type
_entity.pdbx_description
1 polymer ?
#
loop_
_entity_poly.entity_id
_entity_poly.type
_entity_poly.pdbx_seq_one_letter_code
_entity_poly.pdbx_strand_id
1 'polypeptide(L)'
;MALSDQDILNFIAANPGAGRDAIRKGVAQDVSETTVWRALKRLVDEGRLEVSGKGRATGYQIAGAAVVRAYLSTPYNRRPLVFYRPEFLDAYVPGKTWYLTEADRARLLEAGRPQGRELPAGTYARRILEQLLVDLSWASSRMEGNTYDILQTERLIRFGEEAEGKDRKEALMILNHKEAIQYVVDNLDEIGLRRPDLFALHALLSDGLLADPAMSGRLRAMPVGISHSGYRPLDDAVTITEEFDILIHKAAQITDPFEQSFFLLVHIPYLQAFADVNKRTSRVASNIPLLKSDLAPMSFTTMDDRDYIDGLIGIYELNNVSLLREVYLDAYVASAEKYRILRAEVESPDKAALAYREFVRTAVRRCVLEFKAFHQDEVLAMAAEAAVPEDDRAGVAAYVKDQLSGLHEGNVIRYRLKPSDLLGVNLG
;
A
#
# COMPACT_ATOMS: atom_id res chain seq x y z
N MET A 1 48.59 2.05 -8.52
CA MET A 1 47.61 2.26 -7.44
C MET A 1 46.58 1.14 -7.49
N ALA A 2 46.13 0.62 -6.34
CA ALA A 2 45.04 -0.34 -6.32
C ALA A 2 43.75 0.36 -6.77
N LEU A 3 42.99 -0.26 -7.67
CA LEU A 3 41.71 0.25 -8.13
C LEU A 3 40.72 0.24 -6.95
N SER A 4 40.29 1.42 -6.50
CA SER A 4 39.28 1.56 -5.44
C SER A 4 37.87 1.53 -6.04
N ASP A 5 37.00 0.70 -5.46
CA ASP A 5 35.58 0.69 -5.83
C ASP A 5 34.94 2.08 -5.60
N GLN A 6 35.39 2.79 -4.58
CA GLN A 6 34.87 4.13 -4.27
C GLN A 6 35.22 5.14 -5.36
N ASP A 7 36.39 5.03 -5.99
CA ASP A 7 36.79 5.94 -7.05
C ASP A 7 36.01 5.67 -8.35
N ILE A 8 35.71 4.39 -8.63
CA ILE A 8 34.82 4.01 -9.74
C ILE A 8 33.42 4.59 -9.52
N LEU A 9 32.89 4.45 -8.31
CA LEU A 9 31.56 4.95 -7.97
C LEU A 9 31.52 6.48 -7.99
N ASN A 10 32.54 7.16 -7.48
CA ASN A 10 32.62 8.63 -7.54
C ASN A 10 32.66 9.13 -8.99
N PHE A 11 33.42 8.46 -9.85
CA PHE A 11 33.50 8.83 -11.27
C PHE A 11 32.19 8.60 -12.01
N ILE A 12 31.55 7.44 -11.82
CA ILE A 12 30.27 7.12 -12.44
C ILE A 12 29.14 8.01 -11.88
N ALA A 13 29.20 8.39 -10.60
CA ALA A 13 28.28 9.36 -10.01
C ALA A 13 28.40 10.74 -10.68
N ALA A 14 29.63 11.17 -10.99
CA ALA A 14 29.89 12.42 -11.70
C ALA A 14 29.60 12.33 -13.21
N ASN A 15 29.57 11.11 -13.78
CA ASN A 15 29.36 10.86 -15.20
C ASN A 15 28.35 9.71 -15.43
N PRO A 16 27.06 9.91 -15.12
CA PRO A 16 26.05 8.86 -15.29
C PRO A 16 25.97 8.38 -16.74
N GLY A 17 25.92 7.06 -16.95
CA GLY A 17 25.90 6.46 -18.29
C GLY A 17 27.28 6.35 -18.95
N ALA A 18 28.36 6.66 -18.23
CA ALA A 18 29.71 6.49 -18.73
C ALA A 18 29.98 5.05 -19.17
N GLY A 19 30.58 4.91 -20.36
CA GLY A 19 31.04 3.62 -20.88
C GLY A 19 32.34 3.16 -20.24
N ARG A 20 32.65 1.86 -20.40
CA ARG A 20 33.82 1.20 -19.79
C ARG A 20 35.15 1.93 -20.04
N ASP A 21 35.35 2.46 -21.25
CA ASP A 21 36.57 3.18 -21.61
C ASP A 21 36.67 4.55 -20.94
N ALA A 22 35.56 5.27 -20.80
CA ALA A 22 35.52 6.54 -20.09
C ALA A 22 35.84 6.34 -18.60
N ILE A 23 35.25 5.30 -17.99
CA ILE A 23 35.48 4.93 -16.59
C ILE A 23 36.94 4.55 -16.36
N ARG A 24 37.53 3.71 -17.22
CA ARG A 24 38.95 3.36 -17.11
C ARG A 24 39.84 4.62 -17.18
N LYS A 25 39.62 5.47 -18.19
CA LYS A 25 40.45 6.68 -18.39
C LYS A 25 40.32 7.68 -17.25
N GLY A 26 39.16 7.74 -16.60
CA GLY A 26 38.88 8.67 -15.51
C GLY A 26 39.32 8.20 -14.12
N VAL A 27 39.33 6.89 -13.89
CA VAL A 27 39.57 6.33 -12.55
C VAL A 27 40.96 5.72 -12.40
N ALA A 28 41.49 5.08 -13.45
CA ALA A 28 42.79 4.43 -13.38
C ALA A 28 43.37 4.14 -14.77
N GLN A 29 44.13 5.10 -15.32
CA GLN A 29 44.78 4.96 -16.64
C GLN A 29 45.83 3.84 -16.67
N ASP A 30 46.44 3.53 -15.53
CA ASP A 30 47.53 2.55 -15.41
C ASP A 30 47.05 1.13 -15.02
N VAL A 31 45.74 0.89 -14.95
CA VAL A 31 45.15 -0.41 -14.55
C VAL A 31 44.60 -1.15 -15.77
N SER A 32 44.78 -2.48 -15.79
CA SER A 32 44.32 -3.33 -16.91
C SER A 32 42.81 -3.26 -17.11
N GLU A 33 42.37 -3.31 -18.37
CA GLU A 33 40.94 -3.31 -18.75
C GLU A 33 40.16 -4.42 -18.03
N THR A 34 40.74 -5.62 -17.94
CA THR A 34 40.15 -6.78 -17.29
C THR A 34 39.87 -6.53 -15.80
N THR A 35 40.73 -5.79 -15.11
CA THR A 35 40.54 -5.44 -13.69
C THR A 35 39.35 -4.49 -13.51
N VAL A 36 39.25 -3.46 -14.35
CA VAL A 36 38.13 -2.50 -14.32
C VAL A 36 36.82 -3.20 -14.66
N TRP A 37 36.80 -4.08 -15.67
CA TRP A 37 35.58 -4.83 -16.03
C TRP A 37 35.13 -5.83 -14.96
N ARG A 38 36.07 -6.49 -14.27
CA ARG A 38 35.73 -7.36 -13.12
C ARG A 38 35.13 -6.55 -11.96
N ALA A 39 35.69 -5.37 -11.67
CA ALA A 39 35.16 -4.48 -10.65
C ALA A 39 33.75 -3.98 -11.03
N LEU A 40 33.56 -3.51 -12.27
CA LEU A 40 32.24 -3.09 -12.77
C LEU A 40 31.22 -4.23 -12.73
N LYS A 41 31.59 -5.43 -13.16
CA LYS A 41 30.69 -6.60 -13.10
C LYS A 41 30.31 -6.90 -11.65
N ARG A 42 31.28 -6.98 -10.74
CA ARG A 42 31.02 -7.21 -9.32
C ARG A 42 30.11 -6.14 -8.72
N LEU A 43 30.33 -4.86 -9.03
CA LEU A 43 29.49 -3.77 -8.53
C LEU A 43 28.06 -3.84 -9.11
N VAL A 44 27.87 -4.36 -10.33
CA VAL A 44 26.55 -4.64 -10.89
C VAL A 44 25.89 -5.83 -10.19
N ASP A 45 26.64 -6.92 -9.97
CA ASP A 45 26.16 -8.12 -9.27
C ASP A 45 25.80 -7.81 -7.80
N GLU A 46 26.52 -6.87 -7.15
CA GLU A 46 26.24 -6.34 -5.81
C GLU A 46 25.09 -5.31 -5.80
N GLY A 47 24.49 -4.96 -6.95
CA GLY A 47 23.41 -3.97 -7.06
C GLY A 47 23.84 -2.53 -6.81
N ARG A 48 25.16 -2.25 -6.82
CA ARG A 48 25.76 -0.91 -6.64
C ARG A 48 25.91 -0.15 -7.96
N LEU A 49 25.80 -0.84 -9.09
CA LEU A 49 25.74 -0.26 -10.42
C LEU A 49 24.59 -0.87 -11.23
N GLU A 50 23.93 -0.04 -12.03
CA GLU A 50 23.00 -0.46 -13.06
C GLU A 50 23.65 -0.28 -14.44
N VAL A 51 23.30 -1.17 -15.37
CA VAL A 51 23.82 -1.17 -16.73
C VAL A 51 22.71 -0.80 -17.71
N SER A 52 22.98 0.18 -18.55
CA SER A 52 22.11 0.59 -19.65
C SER A 52 22.79 0.33 -21.01
N GLY A 53 21.99 0.15 -22.06
CA GLY A 53 22.49 -0.07 -23.43
C GLY A 53 23.11 -1.45 -23.67
N LYS A 54 23.67 -1.65 -24.87
CA LYS A 54 24.33 -2.91 -25.30
C LYS A 54 25.60 -2.63 -26.09
N GLY A 55 26.60 -3.51 -25.96
CA GLY A 55 27.85 -3.44 -26.73
C GLY A 55 28.61 -2.12 -26.48
N ARG A 56 28.89 -1.36 -27.55
CA ARG A 56 29.56 -0.04 -27.44
C ARG A 56 28.72 1.05 -26.78
N ALA A 57 27.41 0.86 -26.70
CA ALA A 57 26.49 1.76 -26.01
C ALA A 57 26.28 1.38 -24.52
N THR A 58 27.07 0.46 -23.98
CA THR A 58 26.97 0.06 -22.57
C THR A 58 27.39 1.22 -21.66
N GLY A 59 26.46 1.75 -20.88
CA GLY A 59 26.69 2.78 -19.86
C GLY A 59 26.46 2.24 -18.46
N TYR A 60 27.22 2.75 -17.49
CA TYR A 60 27.06 2.40 -16.08
C TYR A 60 26.48 3.58 -15.31
N GLN A 61 25.61 3.28 -14.36
CA GLN A 61 25.06 4.24 -13.42
C GLN A 61 25.14 3.68 -12.01
N ILE A 62 25.22 4.55 -11.02
CA ILE A 62 25.21 4.10 -9.64
C ILE A 62 23.82 3.59 -9.26
N ALA A 63 23.76 2.39 -8.69
CA ALA A 63 22.52 1.74 -8.28
C ALA A 63 22.49 1.43 -6.77
N GLY A 64 21.31 1.09 -6.27
CA GLY A 64 21.12 0.61 -4.91
C GLY A 64 20.82 1.70 -3.88
N ALA A 65 20.14 1.32 -2.79
CA ALA A 65 19.71 2.24 -1.76
C ALA A 65 20.88 2.90 -1.00
N ALA A 66 22.01 2.19 -0.85
CA ALA A 66 23.21 2.72 -0.18
C ALA A 66 23.73 4.00 -0.83
N VAL A 67 23.56 4.16 -2.14
CA VAL A 67 24.03 5.32 -2.89
C VAL A 67 23.11 6.50 -2.67
N VAL A 68 21.79 6.25 -2.67
CA VAL A 68 20.80 7.26 -2.28
C VAL A 68 21.12 7.73 -0.86
N ARG A 69 21.30 6.80 0.09
CA ARG A 69 21.67 7.13 1.48
C ARG A 69 22.98 7.93 1.58
N ALA A 70 24.01 7.56 0.81
CA ALA A 70 25.28 8.29 0.78
C ALA A 70 25.12 9.70 0.23
N TYR A 71 24.36 9.88 -0.85
CA TYR A 71 24.04 11.19 -1.41
C TYR A 71 23.27 12.06 -0.41
N LEU A 72 22.26 11.49 0.26
CA LEU A 72 21.42 12.17 1.24
C LEU A 72 22.14 12.50 2.56
N SER A 73 23.32 11.91 2.80
CA SER A 73 24.20 12.36 3.89
C SER A 73 24.71 13.79 3.68
N THR A 74 24.68 14.29 2.44
CA THR A 74 24.92 15.70 2.13
C THR A 74 23.67 16.53 2.49
N PRO A 75 23.79 17.57 3.33
CA PRO A 75 22.67 18.44 3.68
C PRO A 75 21.99 19.03 2.44
N TYR A 76 20.64 19.12 2.45
CA TYR A 76 19.86 19.49 1.27
C TYR A 76 20.28 20.84 0.65
N ASN A 77 20.69 21.81 1.47
CA ASN A 77 21.12 23.14 1.03
C ASN A 77 22.51 23.15 0.36
N ARG A 78 23.20 22.00 0.32
CA ARG A 78 24.47 21.79 -0.39
C ARG A 78 24.33 20.85 -1.58
N ARG A 79 23.14 20.28 -1.80
CA ARG A 79 22.86 19.41 -2.94
C ARG A 79 22.53 20.27 -4.18
N PRO A 80 22.91 19.84 -5.39
CA PRO A 80 22.67 20.60 -6.61
C PRO A 80 21.17 20.77 -6.89
N LEU A 81 20.81 21.86 -7.57
CA LEU A 81 19.48 22.01 -8.14
C LEU A 81 19.29 21.04 -9.31
N VAL A 82 18.14 20.38 -9.33
CA VAL A 82 17.77 19.37 -10.32
C VAL A 82 16.33 19.59 -10.75
N PHE A 83 16.04 19.40 -12.04
CA PHE A 83 14.73 19.64 -12.62
C PHE A 83 14.05 18.33 -13.01
N TYR A 84 12.74 18.37 -13.25
CA TYR A 84 11.99 17.24 -13.84
C TYR A 84 12.67 16.79 -15.14
N ARG A 85 12.78 15.47 -15.31
CA ARG A 85 13.38 14.81 -16.48
C ARG A 85 12.34 13.89 -17.12
N PRO A 86 11.71 14.31 -18.23
CA PRO A 86 10.76 13.48 -18.98
C PRO A 86 11.37 12.12 -19.38
N GLU A 87 12.68 12.09 -19.62
CA GLU A 87 13.41 10.89 -20.03
C GLU A 87 13.31 9.77 -18.98
N PHE A 88 13.09 10.11 -17.70
CA PHE A 88 12.90 9.11 -16.66
C PHE A 88 11.57 8.34 -16.82
N LEU A 89 10.49 9.05 -17.18
CA LEU A 89 9.21 8.41 -17.49
C LEU A 89 9.27 7.71 -18.85
N ASP A 90 9.92 8.31 -19.85
CA ASP A 90 10.07 7.73 -21.19
C ASP A 90 10.83 6.42 -21.19
N ALA A 91 11.90 6.34 -20.39
CA ALA A 91 12.71 5.13 -20.25
C ALA A 91 11.92 3.93 -19.72
N TYR A 92 10.83 4.17 -18.98
CA TYR A 92 9.93 3.11 -18.53
C TYR A 92 9.01 2.64 -19.66
N VAL A 93 9.17 1.40 -20.11
CA VAL A 93 8.32 0.76 -21.11
C VAL A 93 7.54 -0.39 -20.46
N PRO A 94 6.21 -0.27 -20.30
CA PRO A 94 5.37 -1.29 -19.69
C PRO A 94 5.62 -2.68 -20.31
N GLY A 95 5.75 -3.70 -19.45
CA GLY A 95 6.02 -5.08 -19.83
C GLY A 95 7.43 -5.37 -20.35
N LYS A 96 8.30 -4.36 -20.50
CA LYS A 96 9.69 -4.53 -20.96
C LYS A 96 10.73 -4.10 -19.92
N THR A 97 10.49 -2.96 -19.26
CA THR A 97 11.30 -2.49 -18.14
C THR A 97 10.56 -2.72 -16.83
N TRP A 98 11.32 -2.90 -15.75
CA TRP A 98 10.77 -3.28 -14.45
C TRP A 98 11.54 -2.55 -13.35
N TYR A 99 10.81 -1.96 -12.41
CA TYR A 99 11.41 -1.45 -11.18
C TYR A 99 11.55 -2.56 -10.14
N LEU A 100 10.58 -3.47 -10.08
CA LEU A 100 10.61 -4.66 -9.23
C LEU A 100 11.16 -5.85 -10.02
N THR A 101 12.16 -6.53 -9.46
CA THR A 101 12.70 -7.73 -10.10
C THR A 101 11.65 -8.85 -10.13
N GLU A 102 11.87 -9.88 -10.95
CA GLU A 102 11.00 -11.05 -10.94
C GLU A 102 10.96 -11.73 -9.55
N ALA A 103 12.10 -11.79 -8.86
CA ALA A 103 12.20 -12.32 -7.51
C ALA A 103 11.41 -11.48 -6.50
N ASP A 104 11.48 -10.15 -6.61
CA ASP A 104 10.68 -9.24 -5.77
C ASP A 104 9.19 -9.49 -5.96
N ARG A 105 8.72 -9.50 -7.21
CA ARG A 105 7.30 -9.72 -7.54
C ARG A 105 6.80 -11.09 -7.07
N ALA A 106 7.62 -12.13 -7.21
CA ALA A 106 7.30 -13.47 -6.70
C ALA A 106 7.17 -13.48 -5.16
N ARG A 107 8.10 -12.85 -4.44
CA ARG A 107 8.05 -12.70 -2.97
C ARG A 107 6.81 -11.94 -2.51
N LEU A 108 6.46 -10.84 -3.18
CA LEU A 108 5.28 -10.05 -2.85
C LEU A 108 3.99 -10.83 -3.14
N LEU A 109 3.95 -11.59 -4.23
CA LEU A 109 2.81 -12.43 -4.57
C LEU A 109 2.59 -13.55 -3.55
N GLU A 110 3.67 -14.18 -3.09
CA GLU A 110 3.61 -15.20 -2.04
C GLU A 110 3.07 -14.63 -0.73
N ALA A 111 3.55 -13.44 -0.34
CA ALA A 111 3.08 -12.77 0.88
C ALA A 111 1.64 -12.26 0.76
N GLY A 112 1.29 -11.68 -0.38
CA GLY A 112 0.05 -10.93 -0.62
C GLY A 112 -1.17 -11.77 -0.99
N ARG A 113 -0.98 -13.03 -1.38
CA ARG A 113 -2.09 -13.93 -1.73
C ARG A 113 -2.89 -14.31 -0.48
N PRO A 114 -4.21 -14.05 -0.45
CA PRO A 114 -5.04 -14.54 0.63
C PRO A 114 -5.02 -16.07 0.68
N GLN A 115 -4.85 -16.62 1.88
CA GLN A 115 -5.00 -18.05 2.15
C GLN A 115 -6.37 -18.26 2.77
N GLY A 116 -7.24 -19.08 2.15
CA GLY A 116 -8.59 -19.37 2.65
C GLY A 116 -9.65 -19.34 1.55
N ARG A 117 -10.93 -19.47 1.93
CA ARG A 117 -12.06 -19.33 0.98
C ARG A 117 -12.23 -17.86 0.56
N GLU A 118 -12.91 -17.60 -0.55
CA GLU A 118 -13.47 -16.27 -0.83
C GLU A 118 -14.34 -15.85 0.36
N LEU A 119 -14.17 -14.61 0.83
CA LEU A 119 -14.96 -14.10 1.94
C LEU A 119 -16.38 -13.81 1.43
N PRO A 120 -17.43 -14.30 2.11
CA PRO A 120 -18.80 -13.89 1.83
C PRO A 120 -18.97 -12.38 1.85
N ALA A 121 -19.76 -11.84 0.91
CA ALA A 121 -20.09 -10.42 0.89
C ALA A 121 -20.94 -10.06 2.12
N GLY A 122 -20.40 -9.24 3.04
CA GLY A 122 -21.12 -8.86 4.26
C GLY A 122 -20.27 -8.20 5.36
N THR A 123 -20.70 -8.36 6.61
CA THR A 123 -20.13 -7.75 7.84
C THR A 123 -18.63 -7.98 8.01
N TYR A 124 -18.11 -9.06 7.44
CA TYR A 124 -16.70 -9.47 7.53
C TYR A 124 -15.78 -8.70 6.60
N ALA A 125 -16.17 -8.57 5.33
CA ALA A 125 -15.51 -7.68 4.38
C ALA A 125 -15.48 -6.25 4.94
N ARG A 126 -16.57 -5.82 5.59
CA ARG A 126 -16.65 -4.53 6.28
C ARG A 126 -15.66 -4.37 7.43
N ARG A 127 -15.46 -5.39 8.28
CA ARG A 127 -14.48 -5.32 9.38
C ARG A 127 -13.03 -5.25 8.86
N ILE A 128 -12.73 -6.00 7.81
CA ILE A 128 -11.41 -5.96 7.16
C ILE A 128 -11.18 -4.58 6.54
N LEU A 129 -12.19 -4.05 5.85
CA LEU A 129 -12.18 -2.70 5.29
C LEU A 129 -12.03 -1.62 6.37
N GLU A 130 -12.74 -1.73 7.49
CA GLU A 130 -12.64 -0.79 8.60
C GLU A 130 -11.22 -0.76 9.21
N GLN A 131 -10.55 -1.91 9.32
CA GLN A 131 -9.18 -1.93 9.79
C GLN A 131 -8.22 -1.31 8.76
N LEU A 132 -8.41 -1.60 7.48
CA LEU A 132 -7.64 -0.99 6.39
C LEU A 132 -7.80 0.54 6.39
N LEU A 133 -9.04 1.02 6.54
CA LEU A 133 -9.37 2.45 6.61
C LEU A 133 -8.60 3.14 7.74
N VAL A 134 -8.60 2.56 8.94
CA VAL A 134 -7.89 3.12 10.09
C VAL A 134 -6.38 3.12 9.84
N ASP A 135 -5.82 1.97 9.46
CA ASP A 135 -4.39 1.80 9.30
C ASP A 135 -3.81 2.73 8.22
N LEU A 136 -4.42 2.74 7.03
CA LEU A 136 -3.93 3.51 5.90
C LEU A 136 -4.16 5.01 6.10
N SER A 137 -5.30 5.42 6.67
CA SER A 137 -5.57 6.84 6.96
C SER A 137 -4.59 7.38 8.01
N TRP A 138 -4.30 6.60 9.05
CA TRP A 138 -3.30 6.97 10.05
C TRP A 138 -1.90 7.04 9.44
N ALA A 139 -1.44 5.97 8.79
CA ALA A 139 -0.07 5.88 8.29
C ALA A 139 0.22 6.96 7.24
N SER A 140 -0.70 7.16 6.29
CA SER A 140 -0.54 8.17 5.24
C SER A 140 -0.57 9.61 5.79
N SER A 141 -1.37 9.87 6.83
CA SER A 141 -1.42 11.20 7.48
C SER A 141 -0.18 11.45 8.34
N ARG A 142 0.28 10.45 9.09
CA ARG A 142 1.52 10.50 9.89
C ARG A 142 2.73 10.90 9.04
N MET A 143 2.86 10.32 7.85
CA MET A 143 3.94 10.64 6.90
C MET A 143 3.92 12.10 6.41
N GLU A 144 2.81 12.82 6.58
CA GLU A 144 2.70 14.27 6.28
C GLU A 144 2.82 15.14 7.55
N GLY A 145 3.21 14.55 8.69
CA GLY A 145 3.42 15.25 9.96
C GLY A 145 2.19 15.31 10.86
N ASN A 146 1.12 14.56 10.56
CA ASN A 146 -0.05 14.48 11.43
C ASN A 146 0.30 13.80 12.76
N THR A 147 -0.18 14.38 13.87
CA THR A 147 0.17 14.00 15.23
C THR A 147 -0.87 13.11 15.91
N TYR A 148 -1.95 12.73 15.22
CA TYR A 148 -2.88 11.72 15.73
C TYR A 148 -2.17 10.38 15.89
N ASP A 149 -2.36 9.74 17.04
CA ASP A 149 -1.99 8.35 17.20
C ASP A 149 -3.05 7.42 16.55
N ILE A 150 -2.74 6.12 16.49
CA ILE A 150 -3.60 5.12 15.85
C ILE A 150 -4.96 4.99 16.56
N LEU A 151 -5.01 5.14 17.89
CA LEU A 151 -6.25 5.02 18.68
C LEU A 151 -7.14 6.26 18.52
N GLN A 152 -6.53 7.45 18.51
CA GLN A 152 -7.20 8.70 18.21
C GLN A 152 -7.77 8.66 16.79
N THR A 153 -7.01 8.14 15.83
CA THR A 153 -7.47 7.96 14.44
C THR A 153 -8.63 6.98 14.36
N GLU A 154 -8.56 5.86 15.07
CA GLU A 154 -9.65 4.89 15.15
C GLU A 154 -10.93 5.51 15.71
N ARG A 155 -10.84 6.28 16.80
CA ARG A 155 -12.00 6.95 17.40
C ARG A 155 -12.61 8.00 16.46
N LEU A 156 -11.78 8.79 15.80
CA LEU A 156 -12.24 9.76 14.81
C LEU A 156 -12.98 9.08 13.65
N ILE A 157 -12.41 8.02 13.09
CA ILE A 157 -13.00 7.31 11.94
C ILE A 157 -14.30 6.59 12.30
N ARG A 158 -14.35 5.94 13.46
CA ARG A 158 -15.47 5.06 13.87
C ARG A 158 -16.59 5.80 14.59
N PHE A 159 -16.26 6.79 15.42
CA PHE A 159 -17.21 7.46 16.30
C PHE A 159 -17.37 8.95 16.00
N GLY A 160 -16.56 9.51 15.09
CA GLY A 160 -16.55 10.96 14.83
C GLY A 160 -15.98 11.77 16.00
N GLU A 161 -15.23 11.14 16.90
CA GLU A 161 -14.66 11.77 18.07
C GLU A 161 -13.31 12.43 17.72
N GLU A 162 -13.29 13.76 17.66
CA GLU A 162 -12.04 14.53 17.52
C GLU A 162 -11.21 14.46 18.81
N ALA A 163 -9.89 14.39 18.67
CA ALA A 163 -8.98 14.37 19.81
C ALA A 163 -8.76 15.80 20.35
N GLU A 164 -8.84 15.96 21.66
CA GLU A 164 -8.63 17.26 22.31
C GLU A 164 -7.22 17.80 22.05
N GLY A 165 -7.12 19.11 21.78
CA GLY A 165 -5.84 19.81 21.62
C GLY A 165 -5.14 19.59 20.28
N LYS A 166 -5.81 18.97 19.29
CA LYS A 166 -5.29 18.77 17.93
C LYS A 166 -5.78 19.84 16.96
N ASP A 167 -5.03 20.09 15.89
CA ASP A 167 -5.48 20.99 14.82
C ASP A 167 -6.62 20.31 14.04
N ARG A 168 -7.69 21.07 13.77
CA ARG A 168 -8.81 20.60 12.95
C ARG A 168 -8.37 20.13 11.56
N LYS A 169 -7.31 20.72 10.99
CA LYS A 169 -6.74 20.27 9.71
C LYS A 169 -6.17 18.85 9.79
N GLU A 170 -5.66 18.43 10.94
CA GLU A 170 -5.18 17.06 11.15
C GLU A 170 -6.33 16.06 11.13
N ALA A 171 -7.44 16.38 11.81
CA ALA A 171 -8.65 15.57 11.77
C ALA A 171 -9.21 15.47 10.35
N LEU A 172 -9.31 16.61 9.65
CA LEU A 172 -9.79 16.66 8.26
C LEU A 172 -8.91 15.82 7.32
N MET A 173 -7.59 15.86 7.46
CA MET A 173 -6.68 15.03 6.67
C MET A 173 -6.96 13.53 6.83
N ILE A 174 -7.27 13.08 8.05
CA ILE A 174 -7.60 11.67 8.32
C ILE A 174 -8.95 11.31 7.69
N LEU A 175 -9.97 12.17 7.85
CA LEU A 175 -11.29 11.96 7.27
C LEU A 175 -11.24 11.94 5.74
N ASN A 176 -10.45 12.82 5.12
CA ASN A 176 -10.23 12.83 3.68
C ASN A 176 -9.62 11.51 3.17
N HIS A 177 -8.66 10.92 3.90
CA HIS A 177 -8.13 9.60 3.55
C HIS A 177 -9.20 8.51 3.68
N LYS A 178 -9.97 8.52 4.77
CA LYS A 178 -11.09 7.58 4.98
C LYS A 178 -12.03 7.62 3.77
N GLU A 179 -12.49 8.81 3.36
CA GLU A 179 -13.40 8.97 2.23
C GLU A 179 -12.76 8.52 0.90
N ALA A 180 -11.48 8.85 0.66
CA ALA A 180 -10.78 8.44 -0.56
C ALA A 180 -10.60 6.91 -0.66
N ILE A 181 -10.27 6.25 0.46
CA ILE A 181 -10.12 4.78 0.50
C ILE A 181 -11.48 4.11 0.34
N GLN A 182 -12.52 4.61 1.02
CA GLN A 182 -13.89 4.11 0.88
C GLN A 182 -14.36 4.22 -0.58
N TYR A 183 -14.10 5.34 -1.24
CA TYR A 183 -14.39 5.54 -2.66
C TYR A 183 -13.72 4.48 -3.55
N VAL A 184 -12.44 4.16 -3.32
CA VAL A 184 -11.74 3.10 -4.09
C VAL A 184 -12.42 1.76 -3.92
N VAL A 185 -12.80 1.41 -2.69
CA VAL A 185 -13.37 0.10 -2.38
C VAL A 185 -14.79 -0.04 -2.91
N ASP A 186 -15.61 1.00 -2.79
CA ASP A 186 -16.99 1.01 -3.29
C ASP A 186 -17.07 1.01 -4.83
N ASN A 187 -16.01 1.45 -5.51
CA ASN A 187 -15.96 1.58 -6.98
C ASN A 187 -14.87 0.68 -7.60
N LEU A 188 -14.47 -0.39 -6.92
CA LEU A 188 -13.31 -1.21 -7.31
C LEU A 188 -13.45 -1.83 -8.72
N ASP A 189 -14.68 -2.19 -9.10
CA ASP A 189 -14.98 -2.75 -10.42
C ASP A 189 -14.79 -1.71 -11.54
N GLU A 190 -15.14 -0.45 -11.28
CA GLU A 190 -15.15 0.63 -12.28
C GLU A 190 -13.85 1.44 -12.36
N ILE A 191 -13.12 1.54 -11.24
CA ILE A 191 -11.91 2.37 -11.14
C ILE A 191 -10.77 1.79 -12.00
N GLY A 192 -10.14 2.62 -12.84
CA GLY A 192 -9.23 2.15 -13.89
C GLY A 192 -7.94 2.95 -14.05
N LEU A 193 -7.53 3.72 -13.03
CA LEU A 193 -6.36 4.61 -13.08
C LEU A 193 -6.39 5.63 -14.23
N ARG A 194 -7.60 6.06 -14.61
CA ARG A 194 -7.81 7.08 -15.64
C ARG A 194 -7.72 8.48 -15.02
N ARG A 195 -7.66 9.51 -15.87
CA ARG A 195 -7.67 10.92 -15.43
C ARG A 195 -8.80 11.24 -14.44
N PRO A 196 -10.08 10.88 -14.68
CA PRO A 196 -11.15 11.13 -13.72
C PRO A 196 -10.95 10.42 -12.38
N ASP A 197 -10.37 9.22 -12.39
CA ASP A 197 -10.14 8.43 -11.18
C ASP A 197 -9.11 9.13 -10.28
N LEU A 198 -7.96 9.55 -10.84
CA LEU A 198 -6.94 10.27 -10.07
C LEU A 198 -7.40 11.67 -9.63
N PHE A 199 -8.22 12.35 -10.43
CA PHE A 199 -8.81 13.63 -10.06
C PHE A 199 -9.80 13.49 -8.91
N ALA A 200 -10.65 12.45 -8.92
CA ALA A 200 -11.57 12.14 -7.84
C ALA A 200 -10.81 11.83 -6.54
N LEU A 201 -9.77 10.97 -6.60
CA LEU A 201 -8.93 10.69 -5.43
C LEU A 201 -8.27 11.95 -4.87
N HIS A 202 -7.66 12.76 -5.73
CA HIS A 202 -7.06 14.00 -5.29
C HIS A 202 -8.12 14.95 -4.71
N ALA A 203 -9.31 15.04 -5.30
CA ALA A 203 -10.38 15.89 -4.81
C ALA A 203 -10.80 15.50 -3.38
N LEU A 204 -11.05 14.21 -3.14
CA LEU A 204 -11.37 13.67 -1.82
C LEU A 204 -10.25 13.90 -0.81
N LEU A 205 -9.00 13.70 -1.22
CA LEU A 205 -7.84 13.86 -0.33
C LEU A 205 -7.52 15.32 0.03
N SER A 206 -7.85 16.25 -0.85
CA SER A 206 -7.49 17.68 -0.74
C SER A 206 -8.63 18.57 -0.24
N ASP A 207 -9.83 18.03 -0.07
CA ASP A 207 -11.01 18.80 0.35
C ASP A 207 -10.77 19.57 1.65
N GLY A 208 -11.06 20.87 1.64
CA GLY A 208 -10.84 21.80 2.75
C GLY A 208 -9.38 21.99 3.20
N LEU A 209 -8.38 21.46 2.48
CA LEU A 209 -6.96 21.56 2.85
C LEU A 209 -6.12 22.49 1.95
N LEU A 210 -6.60 22.78 0.73
CA LEU A 210 -5.90 23.66 -0.21
C LEU A 210 -6.14 25.14 0.09
N ALA A 211 -5.15 25.98 -0.22
CA ALA A 211 -5.29 27.44 -0.13
C ALA A 211 -6.33 27.99 -1.11
N ASP A 212 -6.38 27.42 -2.33
CA ASP A 212 -7.44 27.64 -3.31
C ASP A 212 -8.27 26.37 -3.45
N PRO A 213 -9.51 26.34 -2.93
CA PRO A 213 -10.40 25.17 -3.05
C PRO A 213 -10.69 24.76 -4.50
N ALA A 214 -10.61 25.67 -5.47
CA ALA A 214 -10.86 25.36 -6.88
C ALA A 214 -9.74 24.52 -7.53
N MET A 215 -8.61 24.35 -6.85
CA MET A 215 -7.53 23.45 -7.28
C MET A 215 -7.77 21.99 -6.87
N SER A 216 -8.81 21.73 -6.06
CA SER A 216 -9.20 20.38 -5.69
C SER A 216 -9.61 19.59 -6.92
N GLY A 217 -8.90 18.49 -7.16
CA GLY A 217 -9.13 17.56 -8.27
C GLY A 217 -8.68 18.10 -9.64
N ARG A 218 -7.76 19.08 -9.66
CA ARG A 218 -7.35 19.77 -10.89
C ARG A 218 -5.82 19.85 -11.00
N LEU A 219 -5.31 19.65 -12.21
CA LEU A 219 -3.90 19.90 -12.51
C LEU A 219 -3.55 21.37 -12.26
N ARG A 220 -2.38 21.59 -11.69
CA ARG A 220 -1.91 22.94 -11.37
C ARG A 220 -1.49 23.69 -12.63
N ALA A 221 -1.58 25.02 -12.56
CA ALA A 221 -1.06 25.94 -13.57
C ALA A 221 -0.08 26.96 -12.95
N MET A 222 0.53 26.59 -11.83
CA MET A 222 1.51 27.38 -11.09
C MET A 222 2.71 26.53 -10.69
N PRO A 223 3.90 27.13 -10.51
CA PRO A 223 5.07 26.41 -10.01
C PRO A 223 4.87 25.96 -8.56
N VAL A 224 5.47 24.83 -8.21
CA VAL A 224 5.55 24.31 -6.84
C VAL A 224 6.99 23.91 -6.53
N GLY A 225 7.32 23.81 -5.24
CA GLY A 225 8.63 23.35 -4.78
C GLY A 225 8.49 22.19 -3.80
N ILE A 226 9.54 21.38 -3.70
CA ILE A 226 9.65 20.35 -2.67
C ILE A 226 10.50 20.87 -1.53
N SER A 227 9.90 20.98 -0.34
CA SER A 227 10.61 21.35 0.88
C SER A 227 11.78 20.39 1.14
N HIS A 228 12.92 20.93 1.56
CA HIS A 228 14.13 20.17 1.87
C HIS A 228 14.70 19.33 0.71
N SER A 229 14.46 19.77 -0.53
CA SER A 229 15.01 19.14 -1.73
C SER A 229 15.53 20.17 -2.74
N GLY A 230 16.60 19.80 -3.46
CA GLY A 230 17.13 20.54 -4.61
C GLY A 230 16.25 20.40 -5.86
N TYR A 231 15.24 19.54 -5.82
CA TYR A 231 14.37 19.23 -6.94
C TYR A 231 13.36 20.34 -7.26
N ARG A 232 13.15 20.56 -8.57
CA ARG A 232 12.18 21.51 -9.14
C ARG A 232 11.30 20.76 -10.15
N PRO A 233 10.02 20.51 -9.80
CA PRO A 233 9.05 19.97 -10.75
C PRO A 233 8.82 20.89 -11.94
N LEU A 234 8.14 20.38 -12.97
CA LEU A 234 7.68 21.18 -14.10
C LEU A 234 6.87 22.40 -13.63
N ASP A 235 6.95 23.53 -14.31
CA ASP A 235 6.17 24.74 -14.02
C ASP A 235 5.16 25.10 -15.11
N ASP A 236 5.33 24.55 -16.32
CA ASP A 236 4.42 24.74 -17.45
C ASP A 236 3.18 23.84 -17.40
N ALA A 237 1.99 24.43 -17.52
CA ALA A 237 0.72 23.72 -17.42
C ALA A 237 0.45 22.75 -18.59
N VAL A 238 0.97 23.06 -19.79
CA VAL A 238 0.79 22.23 -20.97
C VAL A 238 1.63 20.96 -20.80
N THR A 239 2.92 21.10 -20.49
CA THR A 239 3.81 19.97 -20.25
C THR A 239 3.36 19.12 -19.07
N ILE A 240 2.87 19.73 -17.97
CA ILE A 240 2.29 18.96 -16.84
C ILE A 240 1.13 18.08 -17.33
N THR A 241 0.27 18.62 -18.20
CA THR A 241 -0.89 17.88 -18.72
C THR A 241 -0.46 16.74 -19.64
N GLU A 242 0.52 16.97 -20.51
CA GLU A 242 1.08 15.97 -21.42
C GLU A 242 1.76 14.83 -20.65
N GLU A 243 2.64 15.15 -19.71
CA GLU A 243 3.34 14.16 -18.87
C GLU A 243 2.36 13.39 -17.99
N PHE A 244 1.30 14.04 -17.49
CA PHE A 244 0.24 13.36 -16.74
C PHE A 244 -0.48 12.33 -17.62
N ASP A 245 -0.78 12.67 -18.88
CA ASP A 245 -1.42 11.73 -19.83
C ASP A 245 -0.51 10.56 -20.19
N ILE A 246 0.79 10.80 -20.37
CA ILE A 246 1.78 9.75 -20.59
C ILE A 246 1.86 8.83 -19.37
N LEU A 247 1.89 9.39 -18.16
CA LEU A 247 1.94 8.64 -16.90
C LEU A 247 0.74 7.70 -16.77
N ILE A 248 -0.49 8.20 -16.90
CA ILE A 248 -1.70 7.37 -16.76
C ILE A 248 -1.79 6.33 -17.87
N HIS A 249 -1.37 6.67 -19.09
CA HIS A 249 -1.38 5.74 -20.22
C HIS A 249 -0.40 4.59 -20.01
N LYS A 250 0.80 4.88 -19.46
CA LYS A 250 1.78 3.85 -19.09
C LYS A 250 1.28 3.02 -17.91
N ALA A 251 0.76 3.66 -16.87
CA ALA A 251 0.22 2.98 -15.69
C ALA A 251 -0.85 1.94 -16.09
N ALA A 252 -1.80 2.31 -16.95
CA ALA A 252 -2.88 1.42 -17.40
C ALA A 252 -2.41 0.19 -18.20
N GLN A 253 -1.18 0.21 -18.75
CA GLN A 253 -0.60 -0.90 -19.50
C GLN A 253 0.24 -1.86 -18.63
N ILE A 254 0.53 -1.50 -17.39
CA ILE A 254 1.28 -2.37 -16.47
C ILE A 254 0.32 -3.44 -15.94
N THR A 255 0.61 -4.70 -16.24
CA THR A 255 -0.26 -5.83 -15.89
C THR A 255 0.05 -6.44 -14.52
N ASP A 256 1.31 -6.35 -14.07
CA ASP A 256 1.69 -6.85 -12.76
C ASP A 256 1.25 -5.86 -11.68
N PRO A 257 0.43 -6.28 -10.70
CA PRO A 257 -0.19 -5.35 -9.76
C PRO A 257 0.83 -4.69 -8.81
N PHE A 258 1.92 -5.39 -8.47
CA PHE A 258 2.96 -4.83 -7.61
C PHE A 258 3.80 -3.80 -8.35
N GLU A 259 4.16 -4.09 -9.60
CA GLU A 259 4.85 -3.16 -10.47
C GLU A 259 3.98 -1.92 -10.74
N GLN A 260 2.67 -2.10 -11.00
CA GLN A 260 1.73 -1.00 -11.23
C GLN A 260 1.58 -0.12 -9.98
N SER A 261 1.46 -0.75 -8.80
CA SER A 261 1.45 -0.07 -7.50
C SER A 261 2.72 0.75 -7.29
N PHE A 262 3.89 0.15 -7.48
CA PHE A 262 5.17 0.82 -7.26
C PHE A 262 5.43 1.94 -8.28
N PHE A 263 5.04 1.74 -9.54
CA PHE A 263 5.10 2.77 -10.58
C PHE A 263 4.32 4.03 -10.19
N LEU A 264 3.11 3.88 -9.63
CA LEU A 264 2.30 5.01 -9.15
C LEU A 264 2.96 5.73 -7.96
N LEU A 265 3.56 4.99 -7.03
CA LEU A 265 4.32 5.56 -5.90
C LEU A 265 5.55 6.35 -6.34
N VAL A 266 6.16 5.99 -7.48
CA VAL A 266 7.31 6.69 -8.05
C VAL A 266 6.88 7.93 -8.81
N HIS A 267 5.98 7.78 -9.78
CA HIS A 267 5.77 8.80 -10.81
C HIS A 267 4.77 9.90 -10.43
N ILE A 268 3.72 9.59 -9.65
CA ILE A 268 2.76 10.63 -9.22
C ILE A 268 3.48 11.70 -8.36
N PRO A 269 4.28 11.33 -7.33
CA PRO A 269 5.02 12.30 -6.54
C PRO A 269 6.18 12.94 -7.30
N TYR A 270 6.77 12.27 -8.30
CA TYR A 270 7.82 12.87 -9.11
C TYR A 270 7.28 13.99 -10.01
N LEU A 271 6.15 13.74 -10.69
CA LEU A 271 5.52 14.72 -11.58
C LEU A 271 5.00 15.96 -10.82
N GLN A 272 4.48 15.77 -9.61
CA GLN A 272 3.81 16.83 -8.83
C GLN A 272 2.74 17.54 -9.67
N ALA A 273 1.81 16.80 -10.26
CA ALA A 273 0.83 17.35 -11.20
C ALA A 273 -0.22 18.25 -10.53
N PHE A 274 -0.43 18.09 -9.22
CA PHE A 274 -1.36 18.88 -8.42
C PHE A 274 -0.63 19.92 -7.57
N ALA A 275 -1.36 20.94 -7.09
CA ALA A 275 -0.81 22.03 -6.29
C ALA A 275 -0.25 21.56 -4.92
N ASP A 276 -0.85 20.52 -4.35
CA ASP A 276 -0.39 19.79 -3.15
C ASP A 276 -0.97 18.37 -3.20
N VAL A 277 -0.80 17.54 -2.16
CA VAL A 277 -1.47 16.23 -1.99
C VAL A 277 -1.00 15.13 -2.95
N ASN A 278 0.04 15.38 -3.75
CA ASN A 278 0.59 14.40 -4.71
C ASN A 278 1.00 13.07 -4.05
N LYS A 279 1.72 13.13 -2.92
CA LYS A 279 2.19 11.94 -2.18
C LYS A 279 1.06 11.14 -1.52
N ARG A 280 0.03 11.83 -1.01
CA ARG A 280 -1.18 11.18 -0.46
C ARG A 280 -1.98 10.51 -1.56
N THR A 281 -2.14 11.19 -2.69
CA THR A 281 -2.82 10.65 -3.89
C THR A 281 -2.11 9.39 -4.39
N SER A 282 -0.77 9.38 -4.43
CA SER A 282 -0.01 8.21 -4.86
C SER A 282 -0.18 7.01 -3.93
N ARG A 283 -0.21 7.21 -2.60
CA ARG A 283 -0.38 6.12 -1.61
C ARG A 283 -1.76 5.47 -1.66
N VAL A 284 -2.81 6.24 -1.93
CA VAL A 284 -4.15 5.68 -2.14
C VAL A 284 -4.24 5.02 -3.52
N ALA A 285 -3.76 5.68 -4.57
CA ALA A 285 -3.81 5.14 -5.93
C ALA A 285 -3.01 3.83 -6.08
N SER A 286 -1.88 3.68 -5.38
CA SER A 286 -1.06 2.45 -5.43
C SER A 286 -1.77 1.22 -4.88
N ASN A 287 -2.82 1.40 -4.06
CA ASN A 287 -3.61 0.28 -3.55
C ASN A 287 -4.64 -0.25 -4.57
N ILE A 288 -5.05 0.55 -5.56
CA ILE A 288 -6.01 0.13 -6.60
C ILE A 288 -5.60 -1.19 -7.27
N PRO A 289 -4.40 -1.33 -7.86
CA PRO A 289 -4.02 -2.55 -8.57
C PRO A 289 -3.94 -3.79 -7.67
N LEU A 290 -3.58 -3.60 -6.39
CA LEU A 290 -3.53 -4.67 -5.39
C LEU A 290 -4.94 -5.18 -5.09
N LEU A 291 -5.87 -4.26 -4.78
CA LEU A 291 -7.26 -4.58 -4.49
C LEU A 291 -7.97 -5.23 -5.68
N LYS A 292 -7.76 -4.72 -6.91
CA LYS A 292 -8.37 -5.32 -8.13
C LYS A 292 -7.87 -6.74 -8.42
N SER A 293 -6.74 -7.13 -7.85
CA SER A 293 -6.15 -8.46 -8.02
C SER A 293 -6.43 -9.38 -6.82
N ASP A 294 -7.33 -8.98 -5.91
CA ASP A 294 -7.62 -9.67 -4.63
C ASP A 294 -6.34 -9.94 -3.81
N LEU A 295 -5.38 -9.01 -3.86
CA LEU A 295 -4.16 -9.06 -3.07
C LEU A 295 -4.32 -8.24 -1.80
N ALA A 296 -3.55 -8.60 -0.77
CA ALA A 296 -3.47 -7.82 0.45
C ALA A 296 -3.11 -6.35 0.12
N PRO A 297 -3.85 -5.37 0.65
CA PRO A 297 -3.55 -3.95 0.47
C PRO A 297 -2.32 -3.53 1.28
N MET A 298 -1.67 -2.47 0.84
CA MET A 298 -0.56 -1.83 1.53
C MET A 298 -1.07 -0.81 2.55
N SER A 299 -0.79 -1.03 3.84
CA SER A 299 -1.25 -0.15 4.92
C SER A 299 -0.24 0.93 5.30
N PHE A 300 1.03 0.80 4.89
CA PHE A 300 2.15 1.69 5.23
C PHE A 300 2.46 1.82 6.74
N THR A 301 1.81 1.03 7.61
CA THR A 301 1.93 1.18 9.07
C THR A 301 3.32 0.87 9.61
N THR A 302 4.04 -0.03 8.94
CA THR A 302 5.41 -0.44 9.32
C THR A 302 6.48 0.29 8.54
N MET A 303 6.10 1.19 7.63
CA MET A 303 7.04 1.96 6.84
C MET A 303 7.66 3.05 7.71
N ASP A 304 8.99 3.10 7.73
CA ASP A 304 9.73 4.18 8.38
C ASP A 304 9.59 5.49 7.58
N ASP A 305 9.21 6.57 8.25
CA ASP A 305 8.91 7.84 7.59
C ASP A 305 10.15 8.43 6.94
N ARG A 306 11.30 8.30 7.60
CA ARG A 306 12.56 8.83 7.09
C ARG A 306 13.00 8.08 5.85
N ASP A 307 12.97 6.76 5.89
CA ASP A 307 13.37 5.94 4.75
C ASP A 307 12.43 6.14 3.54
N TYR A 308 11.13 6.33 3.77
CA TYR A 308 10.18 6.69 2.71
C TYR A 308 10.48 8.06 2.10
N ILE A 309 10.68 9.09 2.94
CA ILE A 309 11.03 10.44 2.48
C ILE A 309 12.36 10.44 1.74
N ASP A 310 13.39 9.77 2.29
CA ASP A 310 14.70 9.62 1.67
C ASP A 310 14.58 8.88 0.33
N GLY A 311 13.74 7.85 0.24
CA GLY A 311 13.42 7.16 -1.01
C GLY A 311 12.82 8.08 -2.08
N LEU A 312 11.86 8.92 -1.69
CA LEU A 312 11.29 9.93 -2.59
C LEU A 312 12.33 10.96 -3.03
N ILE A 313 13.17 11.45 -2.13
CA ILE A 313 14.24 12.40 -2.50
C ILE A 313 15.25 11.74 -3.45
N GLY A 314 15.56 10.46 -3.27
CA GLY A 314 16.37 9.68 -4.22
C GLY A 314 15.79 9.66 -5.64
N ILE A 315 14.46 9.56 -5.76
CA ILE A 315 13.78 9.64 -7.06
C ILE A 315 13.83 11.07 -7.60
N TYR A 316 13.53 12.06 -6.75
CA TYR A 316 13.44 13.46 -7.15
C TYR A 316 14.77 14.01 -7.64
N GLU A 317 15.86 13.70 -6.91
CA GLU A 317 17.17 14.30 -7.15
C GLU A 317 18.09 13.43 -8.02
N LEU A 318 17.90 12.11 -8.02
CA LEU A 318 18.77 11.16 -8.72
C LEU A 318 18.05 10.28 -9.74
N ASN A 319 16.72 10.31 -9.80
CA ASN A 319 15.90 9.33 -10.54
C ASN A 319 16.24 7.87 -10.19
N ASN A 320 16.66 7.61 -8.94
CA ASN A 320 17.01 6.29 -8.45
C ASN A 320 15.90 5.76 -7.52
N VAL A 321 15.22 4.69 -7.94
CA VAL A 321 14.10 4.10 -7.22
C VAL A 321 14.50 3.11 -6.13
N SER A 322 15.79 2.78 -6.01
CA SER A 322 16.25 1.60 -5.24
C SER A 322 15.92 1.69 -3.75
N LEU A 323 16.07 2.87 -3.13
CA LEU A 323 15.74 3.05 -1.72
C LEU A 323 14.22 2.94 -1.50
N LEU A 324 13.41 3.60 -2.31
CA LEU A 324 11.95 3.46 -2.19
C LEU A 324 11.51 2.01 -2.44
N ARG A 325 12.18 1.29 -3.36
CA ARG A 325 11.91 -0.13 -3.62
C ARG A 325 12.13 -0.98 -2.38
N GLU A 326 13.30 -0.89 -1.73
CA GLU A 326 13.57 -1.64 -0.49
C GLU A 326 12.48 -1.40 0.57
N VAL A 327 12.16 -0.12 0.79
CA VAL A 327 11.15 0.30 1.77
C VAL A 327 9.76 -0.21 1.40
N TYR A 328 9.41 -0.21 0.11
CA TYR A 328 8.14 -0.74 -0.40
C TYR A 328 8.03 -2.25 -0.18
N LEU A 329 9.08 -3.02 -0.47
CA LEU A 329 9.08 -4.48 -0.32
C LEU A 329 8.85 -4.89 1.13
N ASP A 330 9.58 -4.28 2.06
CA ASP A 330 9.48 -4.62 3.48
C ASP A 330 8.13 -4.20 4.08
N ALA A 331 7.65 -3.00 3.73
CA ALA A 331 6.34 -2.53 4.18
C ALA A 331 5.18 -3.35 3.61
N TYR A 332 5.29 -3.83 2.36
CA TYR A 332 4.26 -4.67 1.77
C TYR A 332 4.18 -6.03 2.46
N VAL A 333 5.31 -6.71 2.66
CA VAL A 333 5.35 -8.02 3.34
C VAL A 333 4.72 -7.94 4.74
N ALA A 334 5.02 -6.88 5.49
CA ALA A 334 4.41 -6.65 6.79
C ALA A 334 2.91 -6.35 6.72
N SER A 335 2.47 -5.56 5.72
CA SER A 335 1.04 -5.28 5.48
C SER A 335 0.28 -6.57 5.15
N ALA A 336 0.87 -7.42 4.30
CA ALA A 336 0.29 -8.67 3.88
C ALA A 336 0.16 -9.67 5.03
N GLU A 337 1.16 -9.77 5.91
CA GLU A 337 1.08 -10.61 7.11
C GLU A 337 -0.03 -10.14 8.06
N LYS A 338 -0.14 -8.83 8.29
CA LYS A 338 -1.23 -8.26 9.11
C LYS A 338 -2.60 -8.57 8.50
N TYR A 339 -2.73 -8.42 7.19
CA TYR A 339 -3.96 -8.73 6.46
C TYR A 339 -4.33 -10.21 6.56
N ARG A 340 -3.34 -11.11 6.44
CA ARG A 340 -3.51 -12.56 6.61
C ARG A 340 -4.04 -12.92 7.99
N ILE A 341 -3.46 -12.33 9.06
CA ILE A 341 -3.91 -12.54 10.43
C ILE A 341 -5.36 -12.05 10.59
N LEU A 342 -5.67 -10.85 10.10
CA LEU A 342 -7.01 -10.27 10.20
C LEU A 342 -8.07 -11.12 9.47
N ARG A 343 -7.71 -11.66 8.29
CA ARG A 343 -8.57 -12.54 7.51
C ARG A 343 -8.81 -13.88 8.22
N ALA A 344 -7.75 -14.53 8.72
CA ALA A 344 -7.86 -15.76 9.51
C ALA A 344 -8.68 -15.55 10.79
N GLU A 345 -8.52 -14.40 11.43
CA GLU A 345 -9.33 -13.99 12.57
C GLU A 345 -10.81 -13.83 12.26
N VAL A 346 -11.15 -13.44 11.03
CA VAL A 346 -12.51 -13.20 10.55
C VAL A 346 -13.17 -14.51 10.11
N GLU A 347 -12.40 -15.43 9.55
CA GLU A 347 -12.85 -16.77 9.12
C GLU A 347 -13.15 -17.73 10.28
N SER A 348 -12.94 -17.34 11.55
CA SER A 348 -13.28 -18.20 12.68
C SER A 348 -14.80 -18.26 12.95
N PRO A 349 -15.39 -19.46 13.11
CA PRO A 349 -16.83 -19.65 13.39
C PRO A 349 -17.34 -18.82 14.58
N ASP A 350 -16.49 -18.60 15.58
CA ASP A 350 -16.79 -17.87 16.81
C ASP A 350 -17.18 -16.39 16.60
N LYS A 351 -16.80 -15.78 15.47
CA LYS A 351 -17.12 -14.38 15.17
C LYS A 351 -18.32 -14.23 14.23
N ALA A 352 -18.70 -15.25 13.45
CA ALA A 352 -20.00 -15.29 12.74
C ALA A 352 -21.14 -15.14 13.73
N ALA A 353 -20.97 -15.86 14.84
CA ALA A 353 -21.84 -15.82 15.98
C ALA A 353 -22.04 -14.45 16.61
N LEU A 354 -21.06 -13.55 16.52
CA LEU A 354 -21.17 -12.21 17.10
C LEU A 354 -22.12 -11.34 16.27
N ALA A 355 -22.05 -11.44 14.94
CA ALA A 355 -22.97 -10.75 14.03
C ALA A 355 -24.40 -11.30 14.15
N TYR A 356 -24.54 -12.62 14.39
CA TYR A 356 -25.82 -13.32 14.51
C TYR A 356 -26.17 -13.70 15.95
N ARG A 357 -25.72 -12.93 16.94
CA ARG A 357 -25.78 -13.33 18.36
C ARG A 357 -27.19 -13.60 18.86
N GLU A 358 -28.17 -12.80 18.44
CA GLU A 358 -29.58 -13.03 18.80
C GLU A 358 -30.16 -14.27 18.10
N PHE A 359 -29.79 -14.51 16.83
CA PHE A 359 -30.16 -15.73 16.13
C PHE A 359 -29.57 -16.95 16.83
N VAL A 360 -28.25 -16.97 17.08
CA VAL A 360 -27.57 -18.08 17.76
C VAL A 360 -28.20 -18.33 19.12
N ARG A 361 -28.50 -17.26 19.89
CA ARG A 361 -29.16 -17.40 21.18
C ARG A 361 -30.51 -18.10 21.04
N THR A 362 -31.30 -17.69 20.05
CA THR A 362 -32.63 -18.24 19.78
C THR A 362 -32.55 -19.69 19.32
N ALA A 363 -31.64 -20.01 18.40
CA ALA A 363 -31.43 -21.34 17.86
C ALA A 363 -30.97 -22.32 18.96
N VAL A 364 -29.94 -21.98 19.74
CA VAL A 364 -29.49 -22.82 20.86
C VAL A 364 -30.61 -23.03 21.88
N ARG A 365 -31.35 -21.97 22.22
CA ARG A 365 -32.50 -22.07 23.13
C ARG A 365 -33.57 -23.02 22.59
N ARG A 366 -33.85 -22.98 21.29
CA ARG A 366 -34.85 -23.85 20.64
C ARG A 366 -34.39 -25.30 20.59
N CYS A 367 -33.12 -25.55 20.28
CA CYS A 367 -32.52 -26.88 20.36
C CYS A 367 -32.67 -27.51 21.76
N VAL A 368 -32.52 -26.71 22.83
CA VAL A 368 -32.67 -27.19 24.21
C VAL A 368 -34.12 -27.41 24.64
N LEU A 369 -35.03 -26.49 24.32
CA LEU A 369 -36.40 -26.54 24.84
C LEU A 369 -37.34 -27.39 23.99
N GLU A 370 -37.19 -27.35 22.67
CA GLU A 370 -38.11 -28.00 21.74
C GLU A 370 -37.51 -29.29 21.21
N PHE A 371 -36.32 -29.22 20.60
CA PHE A 371 -35.78 -30.35 19.86
C PHE A 371 -35.08 -31.39 20.73
N LYS A 372 -34.59 -30.99 21.91
CA LYS A 372 -33.78 -31.81 22.81
C LYS A 372 -32.49 -32.37 22.17
N ALA A 373 -32.06 -31.84 21.03
CA ALA A 373 -30.82 -32.18 20.33
C ALA A 373 -30.50 -31.11 19.27
N PHE A 374 -29.33 -31.20 18.64
CA PHE A 374 -29.00 -30.41 17.45
C PHE A 374 -29.60 -31.04 16.19
N HIS A 375 -30.38 -30.26 15.43
CA HIS A 375 -30.90 -30.65 14.12
C HIS A 375 -30.44 -29.65 13.06
N GLN A 376 -29.59 -30.10 12.14
CA GLN A 376 -28.95 -29.21 11.17
C GLN A 376 -29.96 -28.53 10.24
N ASP A 377 -30.90 -29.29 9.69
CA ASP A 377 -31.88 -28.77 8.72
C ASP A 377 -32.80 -27.72 9.35
N GLU A 378 -33.23 -27.94 10.61
CA GLU A 378 -34.05 -26.99 11.38
C GLU A 378 -33.30 -25.69 11.64
N VAL A 379 -32.02 -25.77 12.05
CA VAL A 379 -31.20 -24.57 12.30
C VAL A 379 -30.92 -23.80 11.01
N LEU A 380 -30.72 -24.48 9.89
CA LEU A 380 -30.55 -23.85 8.57
C LEU A 380 -31.85 -23.17 8.10
N ALA A 381 -33.01 -23.81 8.32
CA ALA A 381 -34.32 -23.20 8.03
C ALA A 381 -34.55 -21.95 8.88
N MET A 382 -34.27 -22.01 10.19
CA MET A 382 -34.33 -20.85 11.06
C MET A 382 -33.39 -19.72 10.61
N ALA A 383 -32.19 -20.05 10.11
CA ALA A 383 -31.25 -19.05 9.61
C ALA A 383 -31.79 -18.36 8.35
N ALA A 384 -32.43 -19.12 7.45
CA ALA A 384 -33.10 -18.55 6.28
C ALA A 384 -34.26 -17.63 6.66
N GLU A 385 -35.10 -18.02 7.63
CA GLU A 385 -36.20 -17.20 8.16
C GLU A 385 -35.71 -15.91 8.82
N ALA A 386 -34.56 -15.97 9.49
CA ALA A 386 -33.92 -14.82 10.14
C ALA A 386 -33.17 -13.91 9.17
N ALA A 387 -33.31 -14.12 7.84
CA ALA A 387 -32.63 -13.38 6.80
C ALA A 387 -31.08 -13.40 6.91
N VAL A 388 -30.52 -14.49 7.44
CA VAL A 388 -29.07 -14.72 7.39
C VAL A 388 -28.68 -14.96 5.92
N PRO A 389 -27.69 -14.22 5.37
CA PRO A 389 -27.16 -14.42 4.02
C PRO A 389 -26.81 -15.88 3.77
N GLU A 390 -27.10 -16.38 2.57
CA GLU A 390 -26.94 -17.80 2.23
C GLU A 390 -25.53 -18.34 2.52
N ASP A 391 -24.52 -17.54 2.19
CA ASP A 391 -23.10 -17.85 2.39
C ASP A 391 -22.72 -18.03 3.88
N ASP A 392 -23.42 -17.36 4.79
CA ASP A 392 -23.14 -17.41 6.23
C ASP A 392 -23.89 -18.57 6.94
N ARG A 393 -24.97 -19.09 6.36
CA ARG A 393 -25.90 -20.03 7.05
C ARG A 393 -25.20 -21.28 7.56
N ALA A 394 -24.33 -21.88 6.74
CA ALA A 394 -23.61 -23.10 7.11
C ALA A 394 -22.65 -22.88 8.29
N GLY A 395 -21.93 -21.74 8.29
CA GLY A 395 -21.01 -21.37 9.38
C GLY A 395 -21.76 -21.09 10.69
N VAL A 396 -22.88 -20.37 10.61
CA VAL A 396 -23.71 -20.07 11.78
C VAL A 396 -24.34 -21.35 12.36
N ALA A 397 -24.82 -22.27 11.53
CA ALA A 397 -25.37 -23.54 11.98
C ALA A 397 -24.32 -24.42 12.68
N ALA A 398 -23.10 -24.49 12.13
CA ALA A 398 -21.99 -25.18 12.77
C ALA A 398 -21.64 -24.57 14.14
N TYR A 399 -21.69 -23.24 14.26
CA TYR A 399 -21.47 -22.57 15.54
C TYR A 399 -22.57 -22.86 16.56
N VAL A 400 -23.85 -22.88 16.14
CA VAL A 400 -24.97 -23.28 17.02
C VAL A 400 -24.74 -24.68 17.58
N LYS A 401 -24.25 -25.62 16.75
CA LYS A 401 -23.90 -26.96 17.20
C LYS A 401 -22.83 -26.93 18.28
N ASP A 402 -21.72 -26.23 18.04
CA ASP A 402 -20.62 -26.11 18.99
C ASP A 402 -21.08 -25.49 20.33
N GLN A 403 -21.89 -24.43 20.26
CA GLN A 403 -22.45 -23.80 21.47
C GLN A 403 -23.41 -24.70 22.24
N LEU A 404 -24.24 -25.49 21.53
CA LEU A 404 -25.08 -26.50 22.17
C LEU A 404 -24.19 -27.53 22.89
N SER A 405 -23.14 -28.00 22.22
CA SER A 405 -22.23 -29.00 22.79
C SER A 405 -21.42 -28.53 23.97
N GLY A 406 -21.13 -27.24 24.04
CA GLY A 406 -20.50 -26.60 25.18
C GLY A 406 -21.43 -26.27 26.35
N LEU A 407 -22.74 -26.56 26.29
CA LEU A 407 -23.66 -26.17 27.37
C LEU A 407 -23.41 -26.95 28.66
N HIS A 408 -23.38 -26.21 29.77
CA HIS A 408 -23.38 -26.77 31.13
C HIS A 408 -24.07 -25.81 32.09
N GLU A 409 -24.28 -26.24 33.33
CA GLU A 409 -25.01 -25.48 34.37
C GLU A 409 -24.45 -24.06 34.60
N GLY A 410 -23.15 -23.84 34.35
CA GLY A 410 -22.49 -22.56 34.55
C GLY A 410 -22.65 -21.56 33.39
N ASN A 411 -23.08 -21.99 32.20
CA ASN A 411 -23.16 -21.12 31.03
C ASN A 411 -24.54 -21.04 30.37
N VAL A 412 -25.47 -21.92 30.74
CA VAL A 412 -26.83 -22.06 30.20
C VAL A 412 -27.65 -20.77 30.26
N ILE A 413 -27.39 -19.90 31.25
CA ILE A 413 -28.08 -18.61 31.41
C ILE A 413 -27.84 -17.64 30.23
N ARG A 414 -26.73 -17.78 29.49
CA ARG A 414 -26.42 -16.98 28.29
C ARG A 414 -27.50 -17.10 27.21
N TYR A 415 -28.23 -18.21 27.25
CA TYR A 415 -29.30 -18.58 26.33
C TYR A 415 -30.70 -18.39 26.93
N ARG A 416 -30.80 -17.73 28.10
CA ARG A 416 -32.04 -17.56 28.88
C ARG A 416 -32.69 -18.91 29.22
N LEU A 417 -31.85 -19.89 29.53
CA LEU A 417 -32.21 -21.24 29.95
C LEU A 417 -31.83 -21.44 31.42
N LYS A 418 -32.51 -22.36 32.10
CA LYS A 418 -32.20 -22.80 33.46
C LYS A 418 -31.42 -24.11 33.44
N PRO A 419 -30.63 -24.44 34.48
CA PRO A 419 -29.94 -25.74 34.55
C PRO A 419 -30.88 -26.95 34.40
N SER A 420 -32.12 -26.85 34.90
CA SER A 420 -33.16 -27.87 34.74
C SER A 420 -33.54 -28.14 33.28
N ASP A 421 -33.35 -27.17 32.38
CA ASP A 421 -33.77 -27.27 30.98
C ASP A 421 -32.83 -28.20 30.18
N LEU A 422 -31.62 -28.45 30.69
CA LEU A 422 -30.63 -29.37 30.11
C LEU A 422 -30.99 -30.85 30.33
N LEU A 423 -31.95 -31.15 31.20
CA LEU A 423 -32.39 -32.52 31.45
C LEU A 423 -32.95 -33.15 30.17
N GLY A 424 -32.38 -34.28 29.77
CA GLY A 424 -32.79 -35.04 28.59
C GLY A 424 -32.38 -34.42 27.25
N VAL A 425 -31.49 -33.42 27.24
CA VAL A 425 -30.94 -32.83 26.01
C VAL A 425 -29.71 -33.61 25.58
N ASN A 426 -29.62 -33.99 24.31
CA ASN A 426 -28.37 -34.46 23.73
C ASN A 426 -27.44 -33.28 23.40
N LEU A 427 -26.31 -33.18 24.10
CA LEU A 427 -25.29 -32.14 23.92
C LEU A 427 -24.17 -32.58 22.97
N GLY A 428 -24.22 -33.77 22.37
CA GLY A 428 -23.20 -34.26 21.43
C GLY A 428 -23.81 -34.96 20.24
#